data_AF-A0A2N2LNA4-F1
#
_entry.id   AF-A0A2N2LNA4-F1
#
_cell.length_a   1.000
_cell.length_b   1.000
_cell.length_c   1.000
_cell.angle_alpha   90.00
_cell.angle_beta   90.00
_cell.angle_gamma   90.00
#
_symmetry.space_group_name_H-M   'P 1'
#
loop_
_entity.id
_entity.type
_entity.pdbx_description
1 polymer ?
#
loop_
_entity_poly.entity_id
_entity_poly.type
_entity_poly.pdbx_seq_one_letter_code
_entity_poly.pdbx_strand_id
1 'polypeptide(L)'
;MLPAIEDANRLGFLVYPPLHDHESVQLQARGNGVLAITWFINGDRGLRSPAFVVQVRRSAGPGGLDDTQVTILDEHAGFDAATAVTLVAAVTSGINSPPGSVGLRGAHNFITPAGWDTVYTAVFNDPQRPAVSTLTTRVETDWFPCETEFRVILEKGDITSVIGSGPIGQVLFVPREDCLIAEATEVERQRFAAAHQDSLVHSVSAAKTTRYGGVFSDYYREQQHVHRNGAGDGQPLR
;
A
#
# COMPACT_ATOMS: atom_id res chain seq x y z
N MET A 1 6.44 23.02 7.80
CA MET A 1 7.30 22.05 7.13
C MET A 1 6.49 21.51 5.97
N LEU A 2 6.88 21.76 4.73
CA LEU A 2 6.30 21.10 3.55
C LEU A 2 7.28 19.97 3.22
N PRO A 3 6.90 18.69 3.30
CA PRO A 3 7.80 17.66 2.78
C PRO A 3 7.10 16.62 1.91
N ALA A 4 7.94 15.87 1.18
CA ALA A 4 7.71 14.58 0.55
C ALA A 4 7.15 14.53 -0.89
N ILE A 5 7.61 15.41 -1.78
CA ILE A 5 7.69 15.10 -3.22
C ILE A 5 9.12 15.44 -3.64
N GLU A 6 10.00 14.44 -3.68
CA GLU A 6 11.45 14.70 -3.74
C GLU A 6 12.11 14.17 -5.00
N ASP A 7 11.40 13.39 -5.82
CA ASP A 7 11.89 13.00 -7.13
C ASP A 7 10.76 12.76 -8.12
N ALA A 8 10.88 13.35 -9.31
CA ALA A 8 9.95 13.19 -10.42
C ALA A 8 10.64 12.34 -11.49
N ASN A 9 10.16 11.11 -11.68
CA ASN A 9 10.54 10.31 -12.83
C ASN A 9 9.49 10.47 -13.95
N ARG A 10 9.77 9.94 -15.15
CA ARG A 10 8.82 10.03 -16.27
C ARG A 10 7.46 9.36 -16.02
N LEU A 11 7.32 8.57 -14.95
CA LEU A 11 6.10 7.86 -14.58
C LEU A 11 5.33 8.60 -13.49
N GLY A 12 5.99 9.29 -12.55
CA GLY A 12 5.36 10.07 -11.49
C GLY A 12 6.33 10.49 -10.39
N PHE A 13 5.81 10.71 -9.19
CA PHE A 13 6.57 11.26 -8.07
C PHE A 13 6.82 10.24 -6.96
N LEU A 14 8.05 10.18 -6.46
CA LEU A 14 8.37 9.43 -5.25
C LEU A 14 7.95 10.23 -4.01
N VAL A 15 7.32 9.54 -3.07
CA VAL A 15 6.84 10.11 -1.82
C VAL A 15 7.60 9.51 -0.65
N TYR A 16 8.09 10.38 0.20
CA TYR A 16 8.91 10.09 1.37
C TYR A 16 8.08 10.20 2.65
N PRO A 17 8.44 9.49 3.73
CA PRO A 17 7.77 9.65 5.00
C PRO A 17 8.19 10.98 5.66
N PRO A 18 7.39 11.54 6.59
CA PRO A 18 7.76 12.72 7.36
C PRO A 18 8.76 12.35 8.49
N LEU A 19 9.91 11.81 8.10
CA LEU A 19 10.99 11.36 8.98
C LEU A 19 12.27 12.09 8.60
N HIS A 20 13.13 12.37 9.58
CA HIS A 20 14.49 12.82 9.31
C HIS A 20 15.32 11.69 8.68
N ASP A 21 16.40 12.01 7.96
CA ASP A 21 17.34 11.03 7.37
C ASP A 21 17.96 10.07 8.40
N HIS A 22 17.97 10.49 9.66
CA HIS A 22 18.49 9.73 10.80
C HIS A 22 17.39 9.05 11.60
N GLU A 23 16.16 9.03 11.09
CA GLU A 23 15.03 8.38 11.73
C GLU A 23 14.56 7.19 10.91
N SER A 24 14.10 6.17 11.62
CA SER A 24 13.38 5.07 10.99
C SER A 24 12.31 4.53 11.91
N VAL A 25 11.24 4.01 11.32
CA VAL A 25 10.10 3.43 12.02
C VAL A 25 9.96 1.99 11.59
N GLN A 26 9.87 1.08 12.55
CA GLN A 26 9.53 -0.32 12.29
C GLN A 26 8.10 -0.58 12.70
N LEU A 27 7.33 -1.16 11.79
CA LEU A 27 6.00 -1.67 12.04
C LEU A 27 6.10 -3.19 12.22
N GLN A 28 5.54 -3.70 13.32
CA GLN A 28 5.49 -5.13 13.60
C GLN A 28 4.08 -5.54 14.03
N ALA A 29 3.47 -6.44 13.27
CA ALA A 29 2.20 -7.05 13.64
C ALA A 29 2.45 -8.21 14.63
N ARG A 30 2.09 -8.01 15.91
CA ARG A 30 2.33 -9.00 16.98
C ARG A 30 1.21 -10.06 17.10
N GLY A 31 0.10 -9.86 16.39
CA GLY A 31 -1.10 -10.68 16.47
C GLY A 31 -2.14 -10.10 17.44
N ASN A 32 -3.35 -10.67 17.44
CA ASN A 32 -4.50 -10.21 18.26
C ASN A 32 -4.84 -8.72 18.07
N GLY A 33 -4.64 -8.19 16.85
CA GLY A 33 -4.88 -6.78 16.54
C GLY A 33 -3.88 -5.80 17.15
N VAL A 34 -2.76 -6.29 17.70
CA VAL A 34 -1.69 -5.44 18.25
C VAL A 34 -0.66 -5.14 17.18
N LEU A 35 -0.46 -3.85 16.93
CA LEU A 35 0.62 -3.31 16.13
C LEU A 35 1.65 -2.66 17.05
N ALA A 36 2.90 -3.08 16.97
CA ALA A 36 4.02 -2.43 17.64
C ALA A 36 4.76 -1.54 16.64
N ILE A 37 4.92 -0.27 17.00
CA ILE A 37 5.55 0.76 16.19
C ILE A 37 6.78 1.21 16.96
N THR A 38 7.97 0.85 16.47
CA THR A 38 9.25 1.18 17.14
C THR A 38 9.93 2.30 16.39
N TRP A 39 10.23 3.39 17.08
CA TRP A 39 10.98 4.52 16.54
C TRP A 39 12.46 4.31 16.81
N PHE A 40 13.29 4.51 15.80
CA PHE A 40 14.74 4.40 15.88
C PHE A 40 15.41 5.71 15.48
N ILE A 41 16.47 6.05 16.22
CA ILE A 41 17.43 7.07 15.83
C ILE A 41 18.67 6.35 15.30
N ASN A 42 19.05 6.66 14.06
CA ASN A 42 20.21 6.13 13.37
C ASN A 42 21.40 7.01 13.71
N GLY A 43 22.37 6.47 14.46
CA GLY A 43 23.62 7.19 14.73
C GLY A 43 24.55 7.26 13.51
N ASP A 44 25.59 8.09 13.59
CA ASP A 44 26.57 8.35 12.51
C ASP A 44 27.26 7.10 11.93
N ARG A 45 27.23 5.97 12.66
CA ARG A 45 27.81 4.68 12.26
C ARG A 45 26.79 3.70 11.66
N GLY A 46 25.56 4.16 11.38
CA GLY A 46 24.46 3.31 10.88
C GLY A 46 23.86 2.37 11.92
N LEU A 47 24.28 2.47 13.19
CA LEU A 47 23.67 1.75 14.30
C LEU A 47 22.30 2.35 14.61
N ARG A 48 21.26 1.52 14.56
CA ARG A 48 19.89 1.92 14.91
C ARG A 48 19.66 1.72 16.40
N SER A 49 19.42 2.81 17.12
CA SER A 49 19.07 2.78 18.55
C SER A 49 17.57 3.01 18.71
N PRO A 50 16.80 2.09 19.34
CA PRO A 50 15.38 2.29 19.55
C PRO A 50 15.14 3.37 20.60
N ALA A 51 14.39 4.41 20.25
CA ALA A 51 14.06 5.52 21.15
C ALA A 51 12.80 5.25 21.97
N PHE A 52 11.74 4.73 21.33
CA PHE A 52 10.51 4.37 22.00
C PHE A 52 9.71 3.34 21.18
N VAL A 53 8.72 2.72 21.82
CA VAL A 53 7.75 1.83 21.21
C VAL A 53 6.35 2.31 21.54
N VAL A 54 5.49 2.42 20.53
CA VAL A 54 4.05 2.60 20.68
C VAL A 54 3.35 1.31 20.27
N GLN A 55 2.60 0.71 21.19
CA GLN A 55 1.73 -0.42 20.89
C GLN A 55 0.31 0.10 20.75
N VAL A 56 -0.30 -0.14 19.60
CA VAL A 56 -1.67 0.22 19.30
C VAL A 56 -2.50 -1.06 19.20
N ARG A 57 -3.57 -1.12 19.98
CA ARG A 57 -4.62 -2.13 19.84
C ARG A 57 -5.94 -1.42 19.54
N ARG A 58 -6.38 -1.51 18.29
CA ARG A 58 -7.71 -1.07 17.89
C ARG A 58 -8.75 -2.04 18.44
N SER A 59 -9.71 -1.52 19.20
CA SER A 59 -10.87 -2.29 19.61
C SER A 59 -11.71 -2.66 18.39
N ALA A 60 -12.22 -3.90 18.34
CA ALA A 60 -13.00 -4.37 17.20
C ALA A 60 -14.40 -3.74 17.22
N GLY A 61 -14.61 -2.70 16.41
CA GLY A 61 -15.94 -2.10 16.17
C GLY A 61 -15.90 -0.59 15.91
N PRO A 62 -16.92 -0.02 15.24
CA PRO A 62 -17.04 1.43 15.09
C PRO A 62 -17.32 2.06 16.46
N GLY A 63 -16.34 2.73 17.05
CA GLY A 63 -16.47 3.47 18.32
C GLY A 63 -15.72 2.88 19.53
N GLY A 64 -14.92 1.83 19.36
CA GLY A 64 -14.06 1.34 20.43
C GLY A 64 -12.88 2.30 20.69
N LEU A 65 -12.57 2.56 21.97
CA LEU A 65 -11.40 3.35 22.35
C LEU A 65 -10.13 2.58 21.97
N ASP A 66 -9.20 3.27 21.30
CA ASP A 66 -7.88 2.73 20.96
C ASP A 66 -7.06 2.57 22.25
N ASP A 67 -6.60 1.35 22.53
CA ASP A 67 -5.64 1.11 23.62
C ASP A 67 -4.24 1.38 23.08
N THR A 68 -3.62 2.44 23.59
CA THR A 68 -2.29 2.90 23.17
C THR A 68 -1.35 2.86 24.35
N GLN A 69 -0.34 2.00 24.27
CA GLN A 69 0.70 1.88 25.29
C GLN A 69 2.02 2.41 24.74
N VAL A 70 2.65 3.34 25.46
CA VAL A 70 3.97 3.87 25.11
C VAL A 70 5.02 3.31 26.06
N THR A 71 6.16 2.92 25.52
CA THR A 71 7.37 2.56 26.28
C THR A 71 8.52 3.39 25.76
N ILE A 72 9.08 4.28 26.59
CA ILE A 72 10.30 5.01 26.28
C ILE A 72 11.48 4.08 26.54
N LEU A 73 12.39 3.96 25.56
CA LEU A 73 13.55 3.08 25.60
C LEU A 73 14.86 3.86 25.73
N ASP A 74 14.89 5.10 25.22
CA ASP A 74 15.99 6.04 25.41
C ASP A 74 15.47 7.27 26.18
N GLU A 75 15.71 7.30 27.48
CA GLU A 75 15.33 8.40 28.37
C GLU A 75 16.12 9.70 28.07
N HIS A 76 17.26 9.60 27.38
CA HIS A 76 18.10 10.74 27.02
C HIS A 76 17.69 11.38 25.69
N ALA A 77 16.86 10.70 24.89
CA ALA A 77 16.38 11.22 23.61
C ALA A 77 15.33 12.34 23.76
N GLY A 78 14.85 12.61 24.98
CA GLY A 78 13.95 13.72 25.28
C GLY A 78 12.50 13.52 24.82
N PHE A 79 12.11 12.30 24.47
CA PHE A 79 10.73 11.97 24.12
C PHE A 79 9.90 11.69 25.38
N ASP A 80 8.74 12.33 25.48
CA ASP A 80 7.67 11.90 26.39
C ASP A 80 6.62 11.06 25.65
N ALA A 81 5.67 10.50 26.39
CA ALA A 81 4.63 9.65 25.82
C ALA A 81 3.72 10.41 24.83
N ALA A 82 3.42 11.68 25.09
CA ALA A 82 2.57 12.50 24.21
C ALA A 82 3.27 12.79 22.87
N THR A 83 4.56 13.07 22.90
CA THR A 83 5.40 13.27 21.72
C THR A 83 5.50 11.98 20.91
N ALA A 84 5.73 10.84 21.55
CA ALA A 84 5.78 9.54 20.88
C ALA A 84 4.48 9.22 20.12
N VAL A 85 3.32 9.45 20.73
CA VAL A 85 2.01 9.26 20.07
C VAL A 85 1.84 10.23 18.91
N THR A 86 2.25 11.49 19.07
CA THR A 86 2.16 12.52 18.03
C THR A 86 3.02 12.16 16.81
N LEU A 87 4.26 11.70 17.03
CA LEU A 87 5.17 11.27 15.97
C LEU A 87 4.63 10.05 15.22
N VAL A 88 4.10 9.06 15.93
CA VAL A 88 3.47 7.89 15.31
C VAL A 88 2.24 8.29 14.49
N ALA A 89 1.41 9.21 15.01
CA ALA A 89 0.28 9.74 14.26
C ALA A 89 0.73 10.54 13.02
N ALA A 90 1.87 11.23 13.06
CA ALA A 90 2.37 11.95 11.88
C ALA A 90 2.75 11.00 10.74
N VAL A 91 3.27 9.80 11.04
CA VAL A 91 3.76 8.83 10.05
C VAL A 91 2.70 7.80 9.67
N THR A 92 1.68 7.57 10.51
CA THR A 92 0.70 6.50 10.32
C THR A 92 -0.75 6.98 10.31
N SER A 93 -1.60 6.24 9.62
CA SER A 93 -3.04 6.46 9.57
C SER A 93 -3.79 5.12 9.45
N GLY A 94 -5.10 5.14 9.66
CA GLY A 94 -5.97 4.01 9.31
C GLY A 94 -5.58 2.66 9.96
N ILE A 95 -4.90 2.67 11.10
CA ILE A 95 -4.41 1.45 11.75
C ILE A 95 -5.56 0.45 11.93
N ASN A 96 -5.36 -0.76 11.43
CA ASN A 96 -6.29 -1.88 11.46
C ASN A 96 -7.63 -1.59 10.74
N SER A 97 -7.64 -0.74 9.71
CA SER A 97 -8.84 -0.39 8.92
C SER A 97 -8.59 -0.45 7.40
N PRO A 98 -8.66 -1.64 6.76
CA PRO A 98 -9.16 -2.95 7.24
C PRO A 98 -8.21 -3.72 8.18
N PRO A 99 -8.62 -4.85 8.79
CA PRO A 99 -7.78 -5.61 9.71
C PRO A 99 -6.38 -5.91 9.16
N GLY A 100 -5.34 -5.69 9.96
CA GLY A 100 -3.94 -5.83 9.58
C GLY A 100 -3.37 -4.67 8.76
N SER A 101 -4.19 -3.75 8.26
CA SER A 101 -3.70 -2.62 7.47
C SER A 101 -3.12 -1.49 8.31
N VAL A 102 -2.14 -0.80 7.74
CA VAL A 102 -1.58 0.45 8.27
C VAL A 102 -1.37 1.38 7.09
N GLY A 103 -1.90 2.61 7.17
CA GLY A 103 -1.56 3.67 6.24
C GLY A 103 -0.24 4.32 6.66
N LEU A 104 0.66 4.50 5.70
CA LEU A 104 1.88 5.27 5.83
C LEU A 104 1.65 6.64 5.20
N ARG A 105 1.86 7.70 5.99
CA ARG A 105 1.68 9.09 5.57
C ARG A 105 2.94 9.63 4.93
N GLY A 106 2.74 10.42 3.88
CA GLY A 106 3.80 11.18 3.20
C GLY A 106 3.52 12.67 3.20
N ALA A 107 3.35 13.25 2.01
CA ALA A 107 3.09 14.67 1.84
C ALA A 107 1.73 15.10 2.41
N HIS A 108 1.73 16.23 3.11
CA HIS A 108 0.51 16.91 3.57
C HIS A 108 0.05 17.94 2.54
N ASN A 109 -1.26 18.15 2.44
CA ASN A 109 -1.89 19.09 1.49
C ASN A 109 -1.62 18.76 0.02
N PHE A 110 -1.51 17.48 -0.31
CA PHE A 110 -1.44 17.03 -1.69
C PHE A 110 -2.78 17.27 -2.39
N ILE A 111 -2.74 17.84 -3.59
CA ILE A 111 -3.92 18.12 -4.42
C ILE A 111 -3.67 17.51 -5.79
N THR A 112 -4.63 16.72 -6.27
CA THR A 112 -4.56 16.17 -7.62
C THR A 112 -4.76 17.28 -8.66
N PRO A 113 -4.00 17.31 -9.76
CA PRO A 113 -4.28 18.20 -10.87
C PRO A 113 -5.72 18.06 -11.38
N ALA A 114 -6.36 19.19 -11.70
CA ALA A 114 -7.73 19.19 -12.19
C ALA A 114 -7.89 18.32 -13.45
N GLY A 115 -8.90 17.44 -13.46
CA GLY A 115 -9.17 16.51 -14.56
C GLY A 115 -8.30 15.23 -14.57
N TRP A 116 -7.52 15.00 -13.52
CA TRP A 116 -6.71 13.80 -13.33
C TRP A 116 -7.10 13.08 -12.04
N ASP A 117 -6.82 11.79 -11.97
CA ASP A 117 -6.83 11.05 -10.71
C ASP A 117 -5.40 10.70 -10.31
N THR A 118 -5.19 10.59 -9.00
CA THR A 118 -3.91 10.13 -8.45
C THR A 118 -3.98 8.65 -8.16
N VAL A 119 -3.01 7.89 -8.65
CA VAL A 119 -2.79 6.50 -8.26
C VAL A 119 -1.69 6.47 -7.21
N TYR A 120 -2.05 6.15 -5.98
CA TYR A 120 -1.11 5.87 -4.90
C TYR A 120 -0.67 4.42 -4.98
N THR A 121 0.64 4.22 -5.01
CA THR A 121 1.21 2.88 -5.00
C THR A 121 2.38 2.81 -4.02
N ALA A 122 2.34 1.89 -3.06
CA ALA A 122 3.46 1.70 -2.14
C ALA A 122 4.66 1.09 -2.87
N VAL A 123 5.87 1.26 -2.34
CA VAL A 123 7.09 0.78 -3.03
C VAL A 123 7.06 -0.74 -3.23
N PHE A 124 7.07 -1.16 -4.51
CA PHE A 124 7.08 -2.56 -4.92
C PHE A 124 8.43 -3.28 -4.74
N ASN A 125 9.51 -2.53 -4.53
CA ASN A 125 10.89 -3.04 -4.56
C ASN A 125 11.51 -3.15 -3.16
N ASP A 126 10.76 -3.65 -2.16
CA ASP A 126 11.39 -4.02 -0.89
C ASP A 126 12.29 -5.26 -1.11
N PRO A 127 13.63 -5.15 -0.92
CA PRO A 127 14.52 -6.28 -1.03
C PRO A 127 14.35 -7.28 0.13
N GLN A 128 13.72 -6.87 1.24
CA GLN A 128 13.46 -7.74 2.37
C GLN A 128 12.27 -8.66 2.06
N ARG A 129 12.43 -9.94 2.44
CA ARG A 129 11.42 -10.98 2.24
C ARG A 129 11.03 -11.57 3.61
N PRO A 130 9.74 -11.89 3.84
CA PRO A 130 8.61 -11.77 2.90
C PRO A 130 8.22 -10.30 2.63
N ALA A 131 7.76 -10.01 1.41
CA ALA A 131 7.27 -8.68 1.08
C ALA A 131 5.88 -8.51 1.70
N VAL A 132 5.66 -7.40 2.42
CA VAL A 132 4.35 -7.07 2.96
C VAL A 132 3.40 -6.73 1.82
N SER A 133 2.13 -7.13 1.96
CA SER A 133 1.12 -6.83 0.95
C SER A 133 0.84 -5.33 0.93
N THR A 134 0.70 -4.75 -0.26
CA THR A 134 0.43 -3.32 -0.43
C THR A 134 -0.85 -3.11 -1.23
N LEU A 135 -1.59 -2.05 -0.91
CA LEU A 135 -2.75 -1.64 -1.70
C LEU A 135 -2.37 -0.51 -2.64
N THR A 136 -2.80 -0.64 -3.89
CA THR A 136 -2.77 0.45 -4.86
C THR A 136 -4.18 1.04 -4.95
N THR A 137 -4.29 2.35 -4.83
CA THR A 137 -5.57 3.06 -4.82
C THR A 137 -5.57 4.22 -5.80
N ARG A 138 -6.63 4.35 -6.59
CA ARG A 138 -6.91 5.51 -7.44
C ARG A 138 -7.86 6.43 -6.67
N VAL A 139 -7.51 7.71 -6.55
CA VAL A 139 -8.24 8.68 -5.74
C VAL A 139 -8.40 9.99 -6.50
N GLU A 140 -9.60 10.55 -6.41
CA GLU A 140 -9.95 11.89 -6.88
C GLU A 140 -9.84 12.89 -5.70
N THR A 141 -8.77 13.69 -5.70
CA THR A 141 -8.48 14.70 -4.66
C THR A 141 -8.18 16.07 -5.26
N ASP A 142 -8.89 16.46 -6.30
CA ASP A 142 -8.79 17.81 -6.91
C ASP A 142 -9.71 18.84 -6.25
N TRP A 143 -10.66 18.41 -5.42
CA TRP A 143 -11.62 19.28 -4.72
C TRP A 143 -11.22 19.62 -3.28
N PHE A 144 -10.18 18.98 -2.71
CA PHE A 144 -9.65 19.29 -1.38
C PHE A 144 -8.21 18.80 -1.18
N PRO A 145 -7.40 19.46 -0.33
CA PRO A 145 -6.09 18.96 0.06
C PRO A 145 -6.20 17.68 0.91
N CYS A 146 -5.38 16.69 0.60
CA CYS A 146 -5.31 15.42 1.32
C CYS A 146 -3.88 15.11 1.77
N GLU A 147 -3.75 14.07 2.60
CA GLU A 147 -2.45 13.45 2.89
C GLU A 147 -2.23 12.33 1.88
N THR A 148 -1.03 12.21 1.33
CA THR A 148 -0.69 11.02 0.57
C THR A 148 -0.57 9.84 1.53
N GLU A 149 -1.35 8.79 1.31
CA GLU A 149 -1.42 7.62 2.18
C GLU A 149 -1.13 6.33 1.39
N PHE A 150 -0.18 5.54 1.88
CA PHE A 150 0.21 4.27 1.28
C PHE A 150 -0.13 3.14 2.24
N ARG A 151 -1.02 2.23 1.82
CA ARG A 151 -1.51 1.17 2.71
C ARG A 151 -0.69 -0.10 2.55
N VAL A 152 -0.12 -0.54 3.66
CA VAL A 152 0.46 -1.88 3.83
C VAL A 152 -0.51 -2.75 4.62
N ILE A 153 -0.53 -4.06 4.34
CA ILE A 153 -1.28 -5.07 5.07
C ILE A 153 -0.25 -5.99 5.72
N LEU A 154 -0.29 -6.05 7.05
CA LEU A 154 0.61 -6.84 7.87
C LEU A 154 -0.14 -8.03 8.46
N GLU A 155 0.40 -9.22 8.23
CA GLU A 155 0.01 -10.45 8.90
C GLU A 155 0.77 -10.64 10.21
N LYS A 156 0.32 -11.57 11.05
CA LYS A 156 1.00 -11.86 12.32
C LYS A 156 2.45 -12.31 12.05
N GLY A 157 3.39 -11.56 12.61
CA GLY A 157 4.82 -11.82 12.46
C GLY A 157 5.48 -10.95 11.39
N ASP A 158 4.70 -10.26 10.55
CA ASP A 158 5.24 -9.35 9.56
C ASP A 158 5.92 -8.17 10.22
N ILE A 159 7.04 -7.79 9.61
CA ILE A 159 7.84 -6.63 9.98
C ILE A 159 8.12 -5.86 8.71
N THR A 160 7.87 -4.56 8.72
CA THR A 160 8.34 -3.65 7.69
C THR A 160 8.99 -2.43 8.34
N SER A 161 9.90 -1.77 7.62
CA SER A 161 10.61 -0.60 8.11
C SER A 161 10.53 0.53 7.11
N VAL A 162 10.29 1.71 7.63
CA VAL A 162 10.26 2.98 6.90
C VAL A 162 11.48 3.79 7.35
N ILE A 163 12.23 4.34 6.41
CA ILE A 163 13.43 5.13 6.67
C ILE A 163 13.25 6.52 6.06
N GLY A 164 13.74 7.59 6.69
CA GLY A 164 13.57 8.95 6.17
C GLY A 164 14.16 9.17 4.78
N SER A 165 15.28 8.51 4.48
CA SER A 165 15.96 8.61 3.19
C SER A 165 15.41 7.70 2.08
N GLY A 166 14.30 7.00 2.34
CA GLY A 166 13.71 6.04 1.41
C GLY A 166 12.24 6.35 1.13
N PRO A 167 11.78 6.21 -0.12
CA PRO A 167 10.37 6.45 -0.43
C PRO A 167 9.48 5.37 0.21
N ILE A 168 8.29 5.77 0.65
CA ILE A 168 7.22 4.88 1.10
C ILE A 168 6.27 4.51 -0.05
N GLY A 169 6.27 5.29 -1.12
CA GLY A 169 5.52 4.98 -2.32
C GLY A 169 5.80 5.91 -3.48
N GLN A 170 5.00 5.75 -4.52
CA GLN A 170 4.98 6.55 -5.73
C GLN A 170 3.55 7.00 -6.00
N VAL A 171 3.39 8.23 -6.48
CA VAL A 171 2.14 8.72 -7.05
C VAL A 171 2.27 8.89 -8.55
N LEU A 172 1.24 8.45 -9.27
CA LEU A 172 1.13 8.57 -10.73
C LEU A 172 -0.17 9.30 -11.03
N PHE A 173 -0.21 10.07 -12.12
CA PHE A 173 -1.43 10.74 -12.57
C PHE A 173 -1.99 10.04 -13.79
N VAL A 174 -3.28 9.72 -13.74
CA VAL A 174 -4.03 9.17 -14.88
C VAL A 174 -5.15 10.13 -15.25
N PRO A 175 -5.45 10.36 -16.55
CA PRO A 175 -6.59 11.18 -16.92
C PRO A 175 -7.87 10.65 -16.28
N ARG A 176 -8.73 11.55 -15.80
CA ARG A 176 -10.01 11.13 -15.25
C ARG A 176 -10.88 10.55 -16.35
N GLU A 177 -11.45 9.39 -16.08
CA GLU A 177 -12.38 8.71 -16.98
C GLU A 177 -13.72 8.60 -16.27
N ASP A 178 -14.81 8.92 -16.97
CA ASP A 178 -16.15 8.77 -16.43
C ASP A 178 -16.51 7.28 -16.33
N CYS A 179 -16.44 6.74 -15.11
CA CYS A 179 -16.88 5.39 -14.82
C CYS A 179 -18.39 5.37 -14.54
N LEU A 180 -19.20 5.06 -15.54
CA LEU A 180 -20.63 4.82 -15.35
C LEU A 180 -20.84 3.39 -14.86
N ILE A 181 -21.22 3.24 -13.59
CA ILE A 181 -21.71 1.96 -13.07
C ILE A 181 -23.17 1.81 -13.52
N ALA A 182 -23.41 0.91 -14.46
CA ALA A 182 -24.74 0.57 -14.95
C ALA A 182 -25.07 -0.88 -14.60
N GLU A 183 -26.36 -1.18 -14.42
CA GLU A 183 -26.78 -2.58 -14.36
C GLU A 183 -26.53 -3.25 -15.71
N ALA A 184 -25.84 -4.39 -15.68
CA ALA A 184 -25.65 -5.21 -16.87
C ALA A 184 -27.01 -5.67 -17.40
N THR A 185 -27.25 -5.52 -18.69
CA THR A 185 -28.44 -6.10 -19.36
C THR A 185 -28.43 -7.62 -19.25
N GLU A 186 -29.57 -8.26 -19.48
CA GLU A 186 -29.66 -9.73 -19.45
C GLU A 186 -28.70 -10.39 -20.47
N VAL A 187 -28.55 -9.78 -21.65
CA VAL A 187 -27.61 -10.25 -22.68
C VAL A 187 -26.15 -10.14 -22.21
N GLU A 188 -25.79 -9.05 -21.54
CA GLU A 188 -24.44 -8.85 -21.00
C GLU A 188 -24.16 -9.81 -19.83
N ARG A 189 -25.15 -10.05 -18.96
CA ARG A 189 -25.03 -11.05 -17.89
C ARG A 189 -24.80 -12.45 -18.45
N GLN A 190 -25.57 -12.85 -19.46
CA GLN A 190 -25.39 -14.15 -20.12
C GLN A 190 -24.04 -14.25 -20.81
N ARG A 191 -23.59 -13.19 -21.49
CA ARG A 191 -22.26 -13.13 -22.13
C ARG A 191 -21.15 -13.24 -21.10
N PHE A 192 -21.25 -12.52 -19.98
CA PHE A 192 -20.28 -12.59 -18.89
C PHE A 192 -20.23 -13.99 -18.29
N ALA A 193 -21.39 -14.59 -17.99
CA ALA A 193 -21.46 -15.95 -17.45
C ALA A 193 -20.83 -16.99 -18.39
N ALA A 194 -21.14 -16.90 -19.70
CA ALA A 194 -20.55 -17.77 -20.71
C ALA A 194 -19.03 -17.59 -20.80
N ALA A 195 -18.54 -16.34 -20.90
CA ALA A 195 -17.11 -16.06 -20.96
C ALA A 195 -16.36 -16.50 -19.69
N HIS A 196 -16.98 -16.34 -18.52
CA HIS A 196 -16.41 -16.81 -17.26
C HIS A 196 -16.33 -18.35 -17.21
N GLN A 197 -17.39 -19.03 -17.63
CA GLN A 197 -17.42 -20.49 -17.71
C GLN A 197 -16.39 -21.03 -18.72
N ASP A 198 -16.30 -20.41 -19.91
CA ASP A 198 -15.31 -20.77 -20.92
C ASP A 198 -13.88 -20.55 -20.40
N SER A 199 -13.62 -19.43 -19.71
CA SER A 199 -12.32 -19.15 -19.08
C SER A 199 -11.95 -20.20 -18.02
N LEU A 200 -12.91 -20.62 -17.18
CA LEU A 200 -12.70 -21.68 -16.20
C LEU A 200 -12.40 -23.03 -16.87
N VAL A 201 -13.20 -23.42 -17.86
CA VAL A 201 -13.01 -24.68 -18.62
C VAL A 201 -11.64 -24.68 -19.31
N HIS A 202 -11.29 -23.60 -19.99
CA HIS A 202 -9.99 -23.48 -20.65
C HIS A 202 -8.83 -23.49 -19.64
N SER A 203 -8.95 -22.76 -18.54
CA SER A 203 -7.92 -22.71 -17.49
C SER A 203 -7.66 -24.09 -16.88
N VAL A 204 -8.73 -24.87 -16.64
CA VAL A 204 -8.63 -26.26 -16.13
C VAL A 204 -8.08 -27.21 -17.19
N SER A 205 -8.52 -27.10 -18.45
CA SER A 205 -8.04 -27.97 -19.53
C SER A 205 -6.56 -27.74 -19.88
N ALA A 206 -6.08 -26.51 -19.70
CA ALA A 206 -4.69 -26.10 -19.91
C ALA A 206 -3.84 -26.18 -18.63
N ALA A 207 -4.40 -26.75 -17.55
CA ALA A 207 -3.71 -26.90 -16.29
C ALA A 207 -2.52 -27.86 -16.43
N LYS A 208 -1.35 -27.39 -16.02
CA LYS A 208 -0.09 -28.13 -15.96
C LYS A 208 0.31 -28.30 -14.51
N THR A 209 0.80 -29.49 -14.17
CA THR A 209 1.26 -29.80 -12.83
C THR A 209 2.77 -29.76 -12.78
N THR A 210 3.32 -29.01 -11.83
CA THR A 210 4.74 -29.01 -11.53
C THR A 210 5.15 -30.33 -10.87
N ARG A 211 6.45 -30.66 -10.89
CA ARG A 211 7.00 -31.85 -10.20
C ARG A 211 6.75 -31.89 -8.68
N TYR A 212 6.32 -30.76 -8.09
CA TYR A 212 6.00 -30.63 -6.67
C TYR A 212 4.49 -30.53 -6.39
N GLY A 213 3.64 -30.79 -7.39
CA GLY A 213 2.18 -30.83 -7.23
C GLY A 213 1.46 -29.49 -7.38
N GLY A 214 2.19 -28.38 -7.55
CA GLY A 214 1.57 -27.08 -7.86
C GLY A 214 0.94 -27.09 -9.26
N VAL A 215 -0.27 -26.55 -9.40
CA VAL A 215 -1.02 -26.47 -10.67
C VAL A 215 -0.98 -25.04 -11.19
N PHE A 216 -0.66 -24.86 -12.48
CA PHE A 216 -0.66 -23.55 -13.15
C PHE A 216 -1.22 -23.69 -14.57
N SER A 217 -1.61 -22.58 -15.20
CA SER A 217 -2.08 -22.56 -16.58
C SER A 217 -1.38 -21.44 -17.35
N ASP A 218 -1.04 -21.69 -18.61
CA ASP A 218 -0.47 -20.70 -19.53
C ASP A 218 -1.55 -19.92 -20.31
N TYR A 219 -2.83 -20.15 -20.01
CA TYR A 219 -3.98 -19.63 -20.76
C TYR A 219 -3.90 -18.13 -21.06
N TYR A 220 -3.58 -17.30 -20.06
CA TYR A 220 -3.50 -15.85 -20.26
C TYR A 220 -2.37 -15.44 -21.22
N ARG A 221 -1.22 -16.13 -21.15
CA ARG A 221 -0.11 -15.92 -22.07
C ARG A 221 -0.47 -16.34 -23.49
N GLU A 222 -1.18 -17.45 -23.65
CA GLU A 222 -1.66 -17.93 -24.95
C GLU A 222 -2.68 -16.97 -25.57
N GLN A 223 -3.63 -16.46 -24.78
CA GLN A 223 -4.58 -15.42 -25.20
C GLN A 223 -3.85 -14.13 -25.64
N GLN A 224 -2.83 -13.69 -24.89
CA GLN A 224 -2.01 -12.55 -25.29
C GLN A 224 -1.28 -12.79 -26.62
N HIS A 225 -0.75 -13.99 -26.85
CA HIS A 225 -0.12 -14.34 -28.11
C HIS A 225 -1.09 -14.32 -29.30
N VAL A 226 -2.31 -14.84 -29.12
CA VAL A 226 -3.36 -14.80 -30.13
C VAL A 226 -3.74 -13.36 -30.46
N HIS A 227 -3.92 -12.50 -29.45
CA HIS A 227 -4.23 -11.08 -29.67
C HIS A 227 -3.07 -10.33 -30.35
N ARG A 228 -1.83 -10.55 -29.90
CA ARG A 228 -0.65 -9.90 -30.49
C ARG A 228 -0.43 -10.30 -31.94
N ASN A 229 -0.65 -11.57 -32.28
CA ASN A 229 -0.47 -12.08 -33.63
C ASN A 229 -1.72 -11.91 -34.51
N GLY A 230 -2.89 -11.63 -33.90
CA GLY A 230 -4.17 -11.38 -34.55
C GLY A 230 -4.54 -9.89 -34.67
N ALA A 231 -3.76 -8.97 -34.11
CA ALA A 231 -3.93 -7.52 -34.26
C ALA A 231 -3.55 -7.04 -35.68
N GLY A 232 -4.33 -7.49 -36.66
CA GLY A 232 -4.60 -6.77 -37.90
C GLY A 232 -5.81 -5.84 -37.79
N ASP A 233 -6.70 -6.03 -36.79
CA ASP A 233 -7.88 -5.17 -36.59
C ASP A 233 -7.94 -4.69 -35.13
N GLY A 234 -7.68 -3.39 -34.96
CA GLY A 234 -7.54 -2.72 -33.66
C GLY A 234 -8.84 -2.57 -32.89
N GLN A 235 -9.05 -3.44 -31.90
CA GLN A 235 -9.79 -3.05 -30.69
C GLN A 235 -8.91 -3.22 -29.45
N PRO A 236 -8.72 -2.16 -28.64
CA PRO A 236 -8.04 -2.28 -27.36
C PRO A 236 -8.94 -3.03 -26.36
N LEU A 237 -8.28 -3.81 -25.50
CA LEU A 237 -8.90 -4.44 -24.33
C LEU A 237 -9.51 -3.33 -23.46
N ARG A 238 -10.84 -3.35 -23.29
CA ARG A 238 -11.54 -2.62 -22.22
C ARG A 238 -11.73 -3.54 -21.03
#